data_AF-A0AAD7KYL5-F1
#
_entry.id   AF-A0AAD7KYL5-F1
#
_cell.length_a   1.000
_cell.length_b   1.000
_cell.length_c   1.000
_cell.angle_alpha   90.00
_cell.angle_beta   90.00
_cell.angle_gamma   90.00
#
_symmetry.space_group_name_H-M   'P 1'
#
loop_
_entity.id
_entity.type
_entity.pdbx_description
1 polymer ?
#
loop_
_entity_poly.entity_id
_entity_poly.type
_entity_poly.pdbx_seq_one_letter_code
_entity_poly.pdbx_strand_id
1 'polypeptide(L)'
;MQYVRMACLAAAGDFRAAEAAREMAWEQLHSGPWYSVLPVWRDAYSVACLHVAKFHYRNGELKEALRILDMGLIMGGMLLREDLDSAIDKVSAARNLRVSKEGYEGFGKSDRRLVNEDFNVAEVLQRLPVKSLSCKIVVKRSALSLEGFMREYYLSGFPVIIGDCMTHWPAKTKWNNMEYLTRVAGNRTVPVEIGKNYLCSEWKQELIALSEFLRRIESNDCSSASPTYLAQHPLFDQINELREDICIPDYCFASGRKLRSLNAWFGPAGTVTPLHHDPHHNILD
;
A
#
# COMPACT_ATOMS: atom_id res chain seq x y z
N MET A 1 -18.45 -17.35 -23.39
CA MET A 1 -19.26 -18.56 -23.10
C MET A 1 -18.70 -19.36 -21.91
N GLN A 2 -17.40 -19.69 -21.87
CA GLN A 2 -16.83 -20.54 -20.80
C GLN A 2 -16.71 -19.85 -19.43
N TYR A 3 -16.20 -18.61 -19.38
CA TYR A 3 -16.11 -17.84 -18.12
C TYR A 3 -17.48 -17.68 -17.45
N VAL A 4 -18.49 -17.20 -18.20
CA VAL A 4 -19.85 -17.00 -17.69
C VAL A 4 -20.43 -18.28 -17.11
N ARG A 5 -20.22 -19.43 -17.76
CA ARG A 5 -20.65 -20.72 -17.24
C ARG A 5 -20.00 -21.04 -15.88
N MET A 6 -18.68 -20.85 -15.76
CA MET A 6 -17.99 -21.10 -14.49
C MET A 6 -18.41 -20.10 -13.41
N ALA A 7 -18.60 -18.83 -13.74
CA ALA A 7 -19.12 -17.83 -12.81
C ALA A 7 -20.53 -18.18 -12.30
N CYS A 8 -21.43 -18.66 -13.17
CA CYS A 8 -22.76 -19.12 -12.75
C CYS A 8 -22.69 -20.33 -11.80
N LEU A 9 -21.81 -21.30 -12.08
CA LEU A 9 -21.60 -22.46 -11.20
C LEU A 9 -20.95 -22.05 -9.86
N ALA A 10 -20.01 -21.11 -9.89
CA ALA A 10 -19.40 -20.53 -8.70
C ALA A 10 -20.45 -19.84 -7.80
N ALA A 11 -21.36 -19.07 -8.40
CA ALA A 11 -22.48 -18.45 -7.69
C ALA A 11 -23.43 -19.50 -7.07
N ALA A 12 -23.61 -20.65 -7.73
CA ALA A 12 -24.38 -21.79 -7.23
C ALA A 12 -23.65 -22.60 -6.13
N GLY A 13 -22.41 -22.26 -5.80
CA GLY A 13 -21.67 -22.90 -4.71
C GLY A 13 -20.62 -23.93 -5.15
N ASP A 14 -20.22 -23.96 -6.42
CA ASP A 14 -19.11 -24.79 -6.89
C ASP A 14 -17.75 -24.08 -6.72
N PHE A 15 -16.93 -24.58 -5.78
CA PHE A 15 -15.59 -24.03 -5.52
C PHE A 15 -14.63 -24.20 -6.70
N ARG A 16 -14.67 -25.35 -7.40
CA ARG A 16 -13.78 -25.59 -8.54
C ARG A 16 -14.11 -24.65 -9.69
N ALA A 17 -15.41 -24.37 -9.88
CA ALA A 17 -15.84 -23.38 -10.86
C ALA A 17 -15.40 -21.96 -10.47
N ALA A 18 -15.42 -21.62 -9.17
CA ALA A 18 -14.93 -20.33 -8.68
C ALA A 18 -13.43 -20.14 -8.97
N GLU A 19 -12.60 -21.13 -8.66
CA GLU A 19 -11.17 -21.12 -9.00
C GLU A 19 -10.95 -21.06 -10.52
N ALA A 20 -11.65 -21.87 -11.30
CA ALA A 20 -11.53 -21.86 -12.75
C ALA A 20 -11.90 -20.50 -13.36
N ALA A 21 -12.95 -19.83 -12.84
CA ALA A 21 -13.31 -18.48 -13.26
C ALA A 21 -12.21 -17.46 -12.89
N ARG A 22 -11.62 -17.58 -11.69
CA ARG A 22 -10.54 -16.71 -11.21
C ARG A 22 -9.30 -16.82 -12.11
N GLU A 23 -8.88 -18.04 -12.42
CA GLU A 23 -7.75 -18.31 -13.32
C GLU A 23 -8.01 -17.83 -14.75
N MET A 24 -9.21 -18.07 -15.29
CA MET A 24 -9.57 -17.52 -16.61
C MET A 24 -9.50 -15.99 -16.66
N ALA A 25 -10.01 -15.31 -15.64
CA ALA A 25 -9.90 -13.85 -15.58
C ALA A 25 -8.44 -13.42 -15.39
N TRP A 26 -7.66 -14.12 -14.56
CA TRP A 26 -6.23 -13.87 -14.36
C TRP A 26 -5.44 -13.94 -15.67
N GLU A 27 -5.66 -14.96 -16.48
CA GLU A 27 -5.02 -15.10 -17.80
C GLU A 27 -5.32 -13.89 -18.70
N GLN A 28 -6.55 -13.37 -18.67
CA GLN A 28 -6.94 -12.19 -19.45
C GLN A 28 -6.31 -10.90 -18.92
N LEU A 29 -6.09 -10.79 -17.60
CA LEU A 29 -5.35 -9.66 -17.02
C LEU A 29 -3.87 -9.64 -17.44
N HIS A 30 -3.31 -10.80 -17.77
CA HIS A 30 -1.90 -10.98 -18.11
C HIS A 30 -1.63 -11.30 -19.59
N SER A 31 -2.65 -11.23 -20.45
CA SER A 31 -2.50 -11.51 -21.88
C SER A 31 -1.83 -10.39 -22.67
N GLY A 32 -1.49 -9.26 -22.03
CA GLY A 32 -0.87 -8.10 -22.66
C GLY A 32 -0.62 -6.96 -21.68
N PRO A 33 -0.26 -5.76 -22.18
CA PRO A 33 -0.04 -4.60 -21.35
C PRO A 33 -1.28 -4.23 -20.52
N TRP A 34 -1.10 -3.81 -19.26
CA TRP A 34 -2.22 -3.51 -18.36
C TRP A 34 -3.24 -2.51 -18.93
N TYR A 35 -2.78 -1.50 -19.68
CA TYR A 35 -3.64 -0.47 -20.27
C TYR A 35 -4.55 -1.00 -21.40
N SER A 36 -4.26 -2.16 -22.00
CA SER A 36 -5.10 -2.77 -23.03
C SER A 36 -6.09 -3.79 -22.48
N VAL A 37 -5.99 -4.13 -21.19
CA VAL A 37 -6.92 -5.04 -20.51
C VAL A 37 -8.30 -4.38 -20.43
N LEU A 38 -9.30 -5.03 -21.01
CA LEU A 38 -10.68 -4.55 -20.97
C LEU A 38 -11.19 -4.48 -19.52
N PRO A 39 -11.89 -3.38 -19.12
CA PRO A 39 -12.39 -3.22 -17.76
C PRO A 39 -13.23 -4.40 -17.25
N VAL A 40 -14.02 -5.03 -18.14
CA VAL A 40 -14.85 -6.19 -17.82
C VAL A 40 -14.07 -7.37 -17.25
N TRP A 41 -12.80 -7.56 -17.66
CA TRP A 41 -11.97 -8.65 -17.12
C TRP A 41 -11.47 -8.35 -15.71
N ARG A 42 -11.31 -7.08 -15.35
CA ARG A 42 -10.96 -6.66 -14.00
C ARG A 42 -12.16 -6.83 -13.05
N ASP A 43 -13.36 -6.48 -13.51
CA ASP A 43 -14.59 -6.73 -12.78
C ASP A 43 -14.85 -8.24 -12.63
N ALA A 44 -14.65 -9.01 -13.71
CA ALA A 44 -14.73 -10.46 -13.70
C ALA A 44 -13.75 -11.12 -12.70
N TYR A 45 -12.52 -10.61 -12.62
CA TYR A 45 -11.55 -11.08 -11.63
C TYR A 45 -12.03 -10.80 -10.20
N SER A 46 -12.60 -9.61 -9.97
CA SER A 46 -13.17 -9.21 -8.67
C SER A 46 -14.31 -10.13 -8.22
N VAL A 47 -15.25 -10.44 -9.13
CA VAL A 47 -16.34 -11.41 -8.89
C VAL A 47 -15.77 -12.77 -8.48
N ALA A 48 -14.78 -13.27 -9.24
CA ALA A 48 -14.21 -14.57 -8.98
C ALA A 48 -13.48 -14.64 -7.63
N CYS A 49 -12.75 -13.57 -7.26
CA CYS A 49 -12.15 -13.43 -5.94
C CYS A 49 -13.20 -13.47 -4.82
N LEU A 50 -14.32 -12.75 -4.95
CA LEU A 50 -15.41 -12.79 -3.97
C LEU A 50 -15.96 -14.22 -3.77
N HIS A 51 -16.15 -14.96 -4.87
CA HIS A 51 -16.61 -16.34 -4.79
C HIS A 51 -15.59 -17.24 -4.11
N VAL A 52 -14.33 -17.22 -4.53
CA VAL A 52 -13.26 -18.04 -3.93
C VAL A 52 -13.08 -17.70 -2.45
N ALA A 53 -13.01 -16.42 -2.09
CA ALA A 53 -12.86 -15.98 -0.70
C ALA A 53 -14.02 -16.43 0.18
N LYS A 54 -15.25 -16.48 -0.33
CA LYS A 54 -16.42 -16.99 0.40
C LYS A 54 -16.27 -18.47 0.81
N PHE A 55 -15.62 -19.30 -0.01
CA PHE A 55 -15.35 -20.70 0.36
C PHE A 55 -14.30 -20.80 1.45
N HIS A 56 -13.17 -20.12 1.28
CA HIS A 56 -12.13 -20.07 2.32
C HIS A 56 -12.68 -19.54 3.66
N TYR A 57 -13.51 -18.49 3.62
CA TYR A 57 -14.16 -17.96 4.81
C TYR A 57 -15.04 -19.01 5.51
N ARG A 58 -15.85 -19.76 4.75
CA ARG A 58 -16.71 -20.84 5.28
C ARG A 58 -15.92 -22.00 5.87
N ASN A 59 -14.77 -22.32 5.28
CA ASN A 59 -13.85 -23.35 5.80
C ASN A 59 -13.03 -22.85 6.99
N GLY A 60 -13.13 -21.57 7.36
CA GLY A 60 -12.35 -20.96 8.43
C GLY A 60 -10.92 -20.59 8.05
N GLU A 61 -10.58 -20.62 6.76
CA GLU A 61 -9.28 -20.27 6.20
C GLU A 61 -9.17 -18.75 6.00
N LEU A 62 -9.31 -17.98 7.10
CA LEU A 62 -9.48 -16.52 7.06
C LEU A 62 -8.30 -15.78 6.41
N LYS A 63 -7.07 -16.29 6.60
CA LYS A 63 -5.87 -15.70 5.99
C LYS A 63 -5.92 -15.80 4.46
N GLU A 64 -6.35 -16.95 3.95
CA GLU A 64 -6.44 -17.19 2.52
C GLU A 64 -7.62 -16.42 1.91
N ALA A 65 -8.76 -16.38 2.60
CA ALA A 65 -9.88 -15.54 2.20
C ALA A 65 -9.47 -14.06 2.06
N LEU A 66 -8.73 -13.53 3.04
CA LEU A 66 -8.24 -12.15 3.00
C LEU A 66 -7.24 -11.91 1.86
N ARG A 67 -6.31 -12.86 1.64
CA ARG A 67 -5.35 -12.80 0.52
C ARG A 67 -6.08 -12.71 -0.82
N ILE A 68 -7.08 -13.55 -1.05
CA ILE A 68 -7.85 -13.55 -2.30
C ILE A 68 -8.65 -12.25 -2.48
N LEU A 69 -9.21 -11.69 -1.41
CA LEU A 69 -9.90 -10.41 -1.46
C LEU A 69 -8.94 -9.25 -1.77
N ASP A 70 -7.76 -9.23 -1.16
CA ASP A 70 -6.72 -8.23 -1.47
C ASP A 70 -6.26 -8.33 -2.93
N MET A 71 -6.12 -9.55 -3.47
CA MET A 71 -5.86 -9.74 -4.91
C MET A 71 -6.98 -9.11 -5.76
N GLY A 72 -8.24 -9.26 -5.35
CA GLY A 72 -9.38 -8.61 -5.97
C GLY A 72 -9.30 -7.08 -5.88
N LEU A 73 -8.85 -6.50 -4.77
CA LEU A 73 -8.65 -5.06 -4.63
C LEU A 73 -7.52 -4.50 -5.50
N ILE A 74 -6.43 -5.27 -5.66
CA ILE A 74 -5.22 -4.84 -6.37
C ILE A 74 -5.37 -5.01 -7.89
N MET A 75 -5.92 -6.14 -8.32
CA MET A 75 -6.00 -6.52 -9.74
C MET A 75 -7.40 -6.35 -10.33
N GLY A 76 -8.39 -6.05 -9.48
CA GLY A 76 -9.79 -5.93 -9.88
C GLY A 76 -10.18 -4.55 -10.43
N GLY A 77 -11.45 -4.47 -10.82
CA GLY A 77 -12.08 -3.24 -11.28
C GLY A 77 -12.83 -2.54 -10.16
N MET A 78 -13.31 -1.32 -10.42
CA MET A 78 -13.97 -0.50 -9.41
C MET A 78 -15.42 -0.92 -9.14
N LEU A 79 -16.03 -1.72 -10.02
CA LEU A 79 -17.45 -2.04 -9.96
C LEU A 79 -17.86 -2.73 -8.65
N LEU A 80 -16.98 -3.56 -8.10
CA LEU A 80 -17.24 -4.39 -6.91
C LEU A 80 -16.36 -4.00 -5.73
N ARG A 81 -15.87 -2.75 -5.71
CA ARG A 81 -14.98 -2.26 -4.65
C ARG A 81 -15.67 -2.34 -3.28
N GLU A 82 -16.90 -1.85 -3.19
CA GLU A 82 -17.68 -1.87 -1.95
C GLU A 82 -17.98 -3.30 -1.46
N ASP A 83 -18.24 -4.23 -2.39
CA ASP A 83 -18.45 -5.65 -2.05
C ASP A 83 -17.18 -6.31 -1.50
N LEU A 84 -16.02 -6.02 -2.10
CA LEU A 84 -14.72 -6.49 -1.63
C LEU A 84 -14.40 -5.93 -0.25
N ASP A 85 -14.59 -4.62 -0.05
CA ASP A 85 -14.36 -3.97 1.24
C ASP A 85 -15.27 -4.55 2.33
N SER A 86 -16.57 -4.73 2.02
CA SER A 86 -17.52 -5.39 2.94
C SER A 86 -17.14 -6.84 3.27
N ALA A 87 -16.60 -7.58 2.30
CA ALA A 87 -16.12 -8.94 2.54
C ALA A 87 -14.85 -8.95 3.41
N ILE A 88 -13.94 -8.01 3.20
CA ILE A 88 -12.72 -7.84 4.02
C ILE A 88 -13.10 -7.51 5.45
N ASP A 89 -14.03 -6.59 5.68
CA ASP A 89 -14.50 -6.24 7.02
C ASP A 89 -15.04 -7.46 7.77
N LYS A 90 -15.82 -8.31 7.09
CA LYS A 90 -16.34 -9.57 7.65
C LYS A 90 -15.22 -10.54 8.01
N VAL A 91 -14.24 -10.73 7.13
CA VAL A 91 -13.08 -11.61 7.38
C VAL A 91 -12.24 -11.09 8.55
N SER A 92 -11.97 -9.79 8.58
CA SER A 92 -11.22 -9.12 9.64
C SER A 92 -11.93 -9.20 11.00
N ALA A 93 -13.25 -8.98 11.04
CA ALA A 93 -14.06 -9.13 12.24
C ALA A 93 -14.05 -10.58 12.77
N ALA A 94 -14.23 -11.57 11.89
CA ALA A 94 -14.18 -12.98 12.26
C ALA A 94 -12.81 -13.39 12.82
N ARG A 95 -11.73 -12.83 12.25
CA ARG A 95 -10.36 -13.04 12.74
C ARG A 95 -10.16 -12.47 14.14
N ASN A 96 -10.58 -11.22 14.35
CA ASN A 96 -10.44 -10.54 15.65
C ASN A 96 -11.19 -11.30 16.78
N LEU A 97 -12.34 -11.90 16.45
CA LEU A 97 -13.08 -12.77 17.38
C LEU A 97 -12.33 -14.07 17.72
N ARG A 98 -11.60 -14.67 16.75
CA ARG A 98 -10.79 -15.88 17.00
C ARG A 98 -9.56 -15.56 17.86
N VAL A 99 -8.84 -14.50 17.54
CA VAL A 99 -7.67 -14.04 18.31
C VAL A 99 -8.06 -13.71 19.76
N SER A 100 -9.24 -13.14 19.98
CA SER A 100 -9.75 -12.86 21.33
C SER A 100 -10.11 -14.13 22.12
N LYS A 101 -10.43 -15.24 21.44
CA LYS A 101 -10.79 -16.54 22.07
C LYS A 101 -9.59 -17.44 22.34
N GLU A 102 -8.55 -17.36 21.53
CA GLU A 102 -7.35 -18.22 21.65
C GLU A 102 -6.37 -17.77 22.74
N GLY A 103 -6.68 -16.68 23.45
CA GLY A 103 -5.77 -16.11 24.44
C GLY A 103 -4.58 -15.44 23.76
N TYR A 104 -4.14 -14.33 24.32
CA TYR A 104 -2.90 -13.67 23.90
C TYR A 104 -1.71 -14.57 24.28
N GLU A 105 -1.40 -15.61 23.51
CA GLU A 105 -0.07 -16.21 23.56
C GLU A 105 0.91 -15.18 23.00
N GLY A 106 1.69 -14.62 23.92
CA GLY A 106 2.33 -13.32 23.76
C GLY A 106 3.27 -13.25 22.57
N PHE A 107 3.01 -12.29 21.68
CA PHE A 107 4.11 -11.53 21.12
C PHE A 107 4.84 -10.87 22.30
N GLY A 108 6.04 -11.35 22.59
CA GLY A 108 6.84 -10.86 23.71
C GLY A 108 6.94 -9.35 23.63
N LYS A 109 6.63 -8.68 24.76
CA LYS A 109 6.80 -7.24 24.98
C LYS A 109 8.24 -6.85 24.65
N SER A 110 8.48 -6.54 23.39
CA SER A 110 9.69 -5.92 22.91
C SER A 110 9.21 -4.62 22.29
N ASP A 111 9.68 -3.49 22.81
CA ASP A 111 9.43 -2.15 22.25
C ASP A 111 10.14 -2.09 20.88
N ARG A 112 9.60 -2.81 19.90
CA ARG A 112 10.14 -2.93 18.53
C ARG A 112 9.69 -1.70 17.76
N ARG A 113 10.47 -0.64 17.94
CA ARG A 113 10.31 0.57 17.14
C ARG A 113 11.02 0.42 15.80
N LEU A 114 10.37 0.88 14.75
CA LEU A 114 10.95 0.90 13.41
C LEU A 114 12.13 1.87 13.30
N VAL A 115 12.05 2.98 14.04
CA VAL A 115 13.09 4.01 14.08
C VAL A 115 13.59 4.12 15.52
N ASN A 116 14.83 3.66 15.74
CA ASN A 116 15.53 3.71 17.02
C ASN A 116 16.72 4.69 17.02
N GLU A 117 17.19 5.13 15.86
CA GLU A 117 18.39 5.95 15.72
C GLU A 117 18.06 7.37 15.25
N ASP A 118 18.85 8.32 15.73
CA ASP A 118 18.82 9.70 15.26
C ASP A 118 19.34 9.79 13.81
N PHE A 119 18.74 10.69 13.03
CA PHE A 119 19.11 10.92 11.64
C PHE A 119 20.57 11.38 11.50
N ASN A 120 21.46 10.49 11.02
CA ASN A 120 22.87 10.83 10.80
C ASN A 120 23.07 11.51 9.44
N VAL A 121 23.14 12.84 9.46
CA VAL A 121 23.36 13.67 8.27
C VAL A 121 24.65 13.27 7.52
N ALA A 122 25.72 12.93 8.23
CA ALA A 122 27.01 12.61 7.61
C ALA A 122 26.94 11.33 6.77
N GLU A 123 26.21 10.32 7.25
CA GLU A 123 26.02 9.07 6.52
C GLU A 123 25.17 9.26 5.26
N VAL A 124 24.11 10.06 5.35
CA VAL A 124 23.26 10.40 4.19
C VAL A 124 24.07 11.13 3.13
N LEU A 125 24.90 12.11 3.52
CA LEU A 125 25.76 12.85 2.60
C LEU A 125 26.72 11.94 1.82
N GLN A 126 27.23 10.86 2.43
CA GLN A 126 28.08 9.88 1.75
C GLN A 126 27.33 9.04 0.72
N ARG A 127 26.02 8.83 0.90
CA ARG A 127 25.16 8.05 0.00
C ARG A 127 24.60 8.88 -1.16
N LEU A 128 24.54 10.20 -1.00
CA LEU A 128 24.00 11.09 -2.03
C LEU A 128 24.97 11.24 -3.21
N PRO A 129 24.45 11.29 -4.46
CA PRO A 129 25.27 11.63 -5.63
C PRO A 129 26.02 12.95 -5.44
N VAL A 130 27.21 13.04 -6.04
CA VAL A 130 28.01 14.27 -6.06
C VAL A 130 27.16 15.43 -6.56
N LYS A 131 27.16 16.57 -5.83
CA LYS A 131 26.33 17.78 -6.08
C LYS A 131 24.84 17.68 -5.72
N SER A 132 24.36 16.63 -5.07
CA SER A 132 22.93 16.53 -4.68
C SER A 132 22.42 17.71 -3.83
N LEU A 133 23.30 18.32 -3.02
CA LEU A 133 22.99 19.50 -2.19
C LEU A 133 23.61 20.80 -2.73
N SER A 134 24.10 20.84 -3.97
CA SER A 134 24.64 22.08 -4.54
C SER A 134 23.57 23.04 -5.06
N CYS A 135 22.29 22.64 -5.03
CA CYS A 135 21.15 23.44 -5.44
C CYS A 135 20.59 24.28 -4.28
N LYS A 136 19.75 25.27 -4.62
CA LYS A 136 19.03 26.10 -3.64
C LYS A 136 18.30 25.20 -2.63
N ILE A 137 18.55 25.43 -1.34
CA ILE A 137 17.84 24.75 -0.26
C ILE A 137 16.35 25.07 -0.37
N VAL A 138 15.51 24.03 -0.32
CA VAL A 138 14.05 24.20 -0.30
C VAL A 138 13.67 24.94 0.97
N VAL A 139 12.92 26.02 0.83
CA VAL A 139 12.56 26.89 1.95
C VAL A 139 11.61 26.14 2.89
N LYS A 140 11.89 26.22 4.21
CA LYS A 140 11.02 25.70 5.26
C LYS A 140 10.11 26.81 5.78
N ARG A 141 8.81 26.52 5.92
CA ARG A 141 7.79 27.38 6.52
C ARG A 141 7.05 26.61 7.61
N SER A 142 6.52 27.33 8.58
CA SER A 142 5.55 26.83 9.57
C SER A 142 4.38 27.79 9.58
N ALA A 143 3.18 27.33 9.96
CA ALA A 143 1.95 28.11 9.99
C ALA A 143 1.65 28.83 8.66
N LEU A 144 1.97 28.19 7.53
CA LEU A 144 1.75 28.76 6.20
C LEU A 144 0.25 28.82 5.92
N SER A 145 -0.30 30.00 5.65
CA SER A 145 -1.72 30.08 5.28
C SER A 145 -1.97 29.44 3.91
N LEU A 146 -3.19 28.96 3.67
CA LEU A 146 -3.57 28.42 2.35
C LEU A 146 -3.36 29.45 1.22
N GLU A 147 -3.71 30.72 1.48
CA GLU A 147 -3.48 31.82 0.54
C GLU A 147 -1.98 32.07 0.30
N GLY A 148 -1.17 32.06 1.36
CA GLY A 148 0.28 32.21 1.26
C GLY A 148 0.90 31.08 0.45
N PHE A 149 0.49 29.83 0.71
CA PHE A 149 0.87 28.67 -0.08
C PHE A 149 0.51 28.84 -1.55
N MET A 150 -0.74 29.25 -1.83
CA MET A 150 -1.22 29.46 -3.20
C MET A 150 -0.38 30.48 -3.97
N ARG A 151 -0.17 31.68 -3.40
CA ARG A 151 0.50 32.79 -4.07
C ARG A 151 2.00 32.56 -4.19
N GLU A 152 2.66 32.16 -3.11
CA GLU A 152 4.13 32.15 -3.04
C GLU A 152 4.75 30.88 -3.62
N TYR A 153 4.02 29.76 -3.62
CA TYR A 153 4.58 28.45 -3.96
C TYR A 153 3.80 27.74 -5.07
N TYR A 154 2.49 27.55 -4.91
CA TYR A 154 1.68 26.79 -5.86
C TYR A 154 1.66 27.44 -7.26
N LEU A 155 1.27 28.72 -7.35
CA LEU A 155 1.19 29.43 -8.64
C LEU A 155 2.56 29.71 -9.26
N SER A 156 3.58 29.88 -8.41
CA SER A 156 4.94 30.19 -8.85
C SER A 156 5.76 28.93 -9.19
N GLY A 157 5.24 27.73 -8.91
CA GLY A 157 5.90 26.46 -9.19
C GLY A 157 7.14 26.20 -8.34
N PHE A 158 7.24 26.79 -7.14
CA PHE A 158 8.38 26.60 -6.25
C PHE A 158 8.09 25.58 -5.13
N PRO A 159 9.03 24.66 -4.84
CA PRO A 159 8.87 23.72 -3.73
C PRO A 159 8.98 24.42 -2.37
N VAL A 160 8.30 23.86 -1.36
CA VAL A 160 8.31 24.33 0.03
C VAL A 160 8.20 23.15 0.99
N ILE A 161 8.89 23.22 2.13
CA ILE A 161 8.73 22.28 3.25
C ILE A 161 7.82 22.94 4.29
N ILE A 162 6.70 22.30 4.63
CA ILE A 162 5.75 22.79 5.63
C ILE A 162 5.94 21.97 6.91
N GLY A 163 6.53 22.57 7.94
CA GLY A 163 7.08 21.84 9.09
C GLY A 163 6.06 21.32 10.11
N ASP A 164 4.84 21.83 10.10
CA ASP A 164 3.86 21.65 11.17
C ASP A 164 2.53 21.02 10.72
N CYS A 165 2.34 20.82 9.42
CA CYS A 165 1.06 20.40 8.83
C CYS A 165 0.55 19.04 9.34
N MET A 166 1.43 18.11 9.69
CA MET A 166 1.07 16.72 10.06
C MET A 166 1.34 16.40 11.53
N THR A 167 1.59 17.43 12.35
CA THR A 167 1.94 17.24 13.77
C THR A 167 0.86 16.51 14.58
N HIS A 168 -0.40 16.63 14.14
CA HIS A 168 -1.57 16.03 14.78
C HIS A 168 -1.91 14.63 14.27
N TRP A 169 -1.21 14.10 13.25
CA TRP A 169 -1.53 12.78 12.70
C TRP A 169 -1.24 11.67 13.72
N PRO A 170 -2.20 10.78 14.00
CA PRO A 170 -1.95 9.58 14.81
C PRO A 170 -0.79 8.72 14.28
N ALA A 171 -0.59 8.69 12.95
CA ALA A 171 0.49 7.97 12.28
C ALA A 171 1.87 8.25 12.88
N LYS A 172 2.16 9.51 13.28
CA LYS A 172 3.46 9.90 13.87
C LYS A 172 3.83 9.12 15.12
N THR A 173 2.84 8.60 15.84
CA THR A 173 3.05 7.82 17.06
C THR A 173 2.79 6.34 16.84
N LYS A 174 1.67 6.00 16.19
CA LYS A 174 1.23 4.61 16.01
C LYS A 174 2.12 3.81 15.06
N TRP A 175 2.57 4.41 13.96
CA TRP A 175 3.27 3.65 12.91
C TRP A 175 4.70 3.29 13.29
N ASN A 176 5.30 3.95 14.28
CA ASN A 176 6.59 3.52 14.81
C ASN A 176 6.48 2.21 15.62
N ASN A 177 5.27 1.75 15.96
CA ASN A 177 5.05 0.50 16.67
C ASN A 177 4.85 -0.66 15.69
N MET A 178 5.82 -1.59 15.63
CA MET A 178 5.75 -2.76 14.75
C MET A 178 4.57 -3.68 15.06
N GLU A 179 4.20 -3.83 16.34
CA GLU A 179 3.05 -4.64 16.76
C GLU A 179 1.75 -4.01 16.27
N TYR A 180 1.65 -2.68 16.27
CA TYR A 180 0.52 -1.97 15.70
C TYR A 180 0.35 -2.30 14.22
N LEU A 181 1.39 -2.09 13.41
CA LEU A 181 1.36 -2.35 11.96
C LEU A 181 1.06 -3.82 11.67
N THR A 182 1.70 -4.74 12.39
CA THR A 182 1.47 -6.18 12.24
C THR A 182 0.02 -6.55 12.58
N ARG A 183 -0.56 -5.97 13.63
CA ARG A 183 -1.93 -6.24 14.05
C ARG A 183 -2.96 -5.72 13.06
N VAL A 184 -2.84 -4.47 12.61
CA VAL A 184 -3.85 -3.85 11.74
C VAL A 184 -3.69 -4.28 10.28
N ALA A 185 -2.46 -4.41 9.81
CA ALA A 185 -2.17 -4.54 8.39
C ALA A 185 -1.34 -5.79 8.03
N GLY A 186 -0.77 -6.52 9.00
CA GLY A 186 0.21 -7.59 8.73
C GLY A 186 -0.28 -8.70 7.80
N ASN A 187 -1.56 -9.07 7.85
CA ASN A 187 -2.11 -10.10 6.97
C ASN A 187 -2.56 -9.57 5.59
N ARG A 188 -2.45 -8.27 5.34
CA ARG A 188 -2.85 -7.66 4.08
C ARG A 188 -1.79 -7.93 3.01
N THR A 189 -2.22 -8.28 1.81
CA THR A 189 -1.33 -8.50 0.67
C THR A 189 -0.97 -7.16 0.04
N VAL A 190 0.32 -6.88 -0.14
CA VAL A 190 0.82 -5.62 -0.69
C VAL A 190 1.82 -5.88 -1.82
N PRO A 191 1.85 -5.02 -2.85
CA PRO A 191 2.91 -5.06 -3.86
C PRO A 191 4.19 -4.48 -3.29
N VAL A 192 5.31 -5.16 -3.54
CA VAL A 192 6.65 -4.70 -3.18
C VAL A 192 7.59 -4.84 -4.37
N GLU A 193 8.46 -3.86 -4.51
CA GLU A 193 9.60 -3.90 -5.42
C GLU A 193 10.80 -4.55 -4.72
N ILE A 194 11.50 -5.42 -5.45
CA ILE A 194 12.71 -6.08 -4.97
C ILE A 194 13.84 -5.77 -5.94
N GLY A 195 14.96 -5.30 -5.40
CA GLY A 195 16.12 -4.87 -6.17
C GLY A 195 16.41 -3.38 -5.98
N LYS A 196 17.43 -2.85 -6.66
CA LYS A 196 17.90 -1.48 -6.42
C LYS A 196 16.90 -0.41 -6.85
N ASN A 197 16.34 -0.54 -8.06
CA ASN A 197 15.29 0.31 -8.62
C ASN A 197 14.82 -0.27 -9.96
N TYR A 198 13.73 0.28 -10.51
CA TYR A 198 13.09 -0.16 -11.76
C TYR A 198 13.95 -0.04 -13.04
N LEU A 199 15.14 0.54 -12.97
CA LEU A 199 16.09 0.59 -14.10
C LEU A 199 17.08 -0.58 -14.09
N CYS A 200 17.11 -1.40 -13.04
CA CYS A 200 18.03 -2.54 -12.91
C CYS A 200 17.39 -3.83 -13.42
N SER A 201 18.19 -4.71 -14.04
CA SER A 201 17.75 -6.00 -14.57
C SER A 201 17.22 -6.97 -13.52
N GLU A 202 17.69 -6.85 -12.28
CA GLU A 202 17.29 -7.70 -11.16
C GLU A 202 15.99 -7.23 -10.51
N TRP A 203 15.45 -6.09 -10.95
CA TRP A 203 14.22 -5.54 -10.40
C TRP A 203 13.02 -6.42 -10.74
N LYS A 204 12.21 -6.69 -9.72
CA LYS A 204 10.95 -7.41 -9.87
C LYS A 204 9.92 -6.90 -8.88
N GLN A 205 8.65 -7.22 -9.16
CA GLN A 205 7.54 -7.00 -8.23
C GLN A 205 7.06 -8.33 -7.66
N GLU A 206 6.78 -8.34 -6.36
CA GLU A 206 6.16 -9.46 -5.66
C GLU A 206 4.92 -8.98 -4.90
N LEU A 207 3.94 -9.87 -4.74
CA LEU A 207 2.79 -9.66 -3.85
C LEU A 207 3.01 -10.51 -2.61
N ILE A 208 3.24 -9.87 -1.47
CA ILE A 208 3.53 -10.53 -0.19
C ILE A 208 2.63 -10.00 0.91
N ALA A 209 2.51 -10.73 2.02
CA ALA A 209 1.86 -10.22 3.22
C ALA A 209 2.67 -9.05 3.80
N LEU A 210 2.02 -8.02 4.34
CA LEU A 210 2.72 -6.90 4.96
C LEU A 210 3.58 -7.37 6.15
N SER A 211 3.16 -8.39 6.91
CA SER A 211 3.97 -8.98 7.98
C SER A 211 5.28 -9.57 7.46
N GLU A 212 5.26 -10.13 6.25
CA GLU A 212 6.46 -10.63 5.58
C GLU A 212 7.37 -9.47 5.16
N PHE A 213 6.78 -8.40 4.61
CA PHE A 213 7.51 -7.17 4.31
C PHE A 213 8.17 -6.59 5.58
N LEU A 214 7.42 -6.46 6.67
CA LEU A 214 7.90 -5.95 7.97
C LEU A 214 9.05 -6.80 8.52
N ARG A 215 8.98 -8.12 8.37
CA ARG A 215 10.07 -9.03 8.74
C ARG A 215 11.32 -8.82 7.88
N ARG A 216 11.16 -8.64 6.56
CA ARG A 216 12.28 -8.36 5.64
C ARG A 216 13.00 -7.07 6.00
N ILE A 217 12.26 -5.99 6.29
CA ILE A 217 12.86 -4.70 6.69
C ILE A 217 13.55 -4.78 8.06
N GLU A 218 13.02 -5.55 9.01
CA GLU A 218 13.64 -5.75 10.33
C GLU A 218 14.92 -6.60 10.21
N SER A 219 14.92 -7.62 9.35
CA SER A 219 16.08 -8.48 9.12
C SER A 219 17.17 -7.86 8.23
N ASN A 220 16.89 -6.71 7.61
CA ASN A 220 17.81 -6.02 6.70
C ASN A 220 18.91 -5.26 7.48
N ASP A 221 19.63 -5.97 8.34
CA ASP A 221 20.95 -5.60 8.85
C ASP A 221 21.92 -5.52 7.65
N CYS A 222 21.92 -4.37 6.96
CA CYS A 222 22.95 -3.83 6.07
C CYS A 222 23.56 -4.72 4.97
N SER A 223 23.07 -5.93 4.72
CA SER A 223 23.79 -6.96 3.93
C SER A 223 22.95 -7.72 2.89
N SER A 224 21.63 -7.56 2.85
CA SER A 224 20.82 -8.12 1.76
C SER A 224 21.10 -7.34 0.47
N ALA A 225 21.55 -8.02 -0.58
CA ALA A 225 21.91 -7.40 -1.87
C ALA A 225 20.73 -6.75 -2.63
N SER A 226 19.49 -6.87 -2.14
CA SER A 226 18.29 -6.35 -2.79
C SER A 226 17.30 -5.80 -1.77
N PRO A 227 17.14 -4.47 -1.65
CA PRO A 227 16.14 -3.90 -0.75
C PRO A 227 14.73 -4.29 -1.20
N THR A 228 13.82 -4.41 -0.24
CA THR A 228 12.38 -4.57 -0.49
C THR A 228 11.70 -3.23 -0.24
N TYR A 229 10.95 -2.72 -1.21
CA TYR A 229 10.36 -1.38 -1.16
C TYR A 229 8.88 -1.43 -1.56
N LEU A 230 7.98 -1.08 -0.64
CA LEU A 230 6.59 -0.80 -0.98
C LEU A 230 6.54 0.62 -1.53
N ALA A 231 6.43 0.74 -2.84
CA ALA A 231 6.46 2.03 -3.54
C ALA A 231 5.14 2.29 -4.25
N GLN A 232 4.66 3.53 -4.17
CA GLN A 232 3.55 4.05 -4.98
C GLN A 232 2.28 3.20 -4.91
N HIS A 233 1.97 2.63 -3.75
CA HIS A 233 0.78 1.79 -3.57
C HIS A 233 -0.33 2.58 -2.86
N PRO A 234 -1.59 2.56 -3.33
CA PRO A 234 -2.73 3.17 -2.65
C PRO A 234 -3.14 2.38 -1.39
N LEU A 235 -2.21 2.24 -0.44
CA LEU A 235 -2.32 1.42 0.75
C LEU A 235 -3.51 1.84 1.62
N PHE A 236 -3.81 3.13 1.66
CA PHE A 236 -4.88 3.70 2.47
C PHE A 236 -6.27 3.46 1.88
N ASP A 237 -6.37 3.20 0.57
CA ASP A 237 -7.62 2.75 -0.04
C ASP A 237 -7.88 1.27 0.24
N GLN A 238 -6.82 0.52 0.58
CA GLN A 238 -6.90 -0.91 0.91
C GLN A 238 -7.10 -1.14 2.43
N ILE A 239 -6.45 -0.33 3.27
CA ILE A 239 -6.36 -0.57 4.73
C ILE A 239 -6.94 0.62 5.49
N ASN A 240 -8.23 0.53 5.82
CA ASN A 240 -8.98 1.59 6.49
C ASN A 240 -8.37 1.99 7.84
N GLU A 241 -7.84 1.03 8.61
CA GLU A 241 -7.22 1.31 9.91
C GLU A 241 -5.99 2.24 9.78
N LEU A 242 -5.22 2.13 8.69
CA LEU A 242 -4.11 3.04 8.42
C LEU A 242 -4.61 4.37 7.84
N ARG A 243 -5.71 4.36 7.08
CA ARG A 243 -6.33 5.57 6.54
C ARG A 243 -6.85 6.49 7.64
N GLU A 244 -7.34 5.94 8.74
CA GLU A 244 -7.80 6.68 9.92
C GLU A 244 -6.66 7.37 10.69
N ASP A 245 -5.40 6.97 10.46
CA ASP A 245 -4.24 7.55 11.13
C ASP A 245 -3.69 8.82 10.45
N ILE A 246 -4.28 9.22 9.31
CA ILE A 246 -3.83 10.36 8.49
C ILE A 246 -5.01 11.26 8.10
N CYS A 247 -4.71 12.53 7.83
CA CYS A 247 -5.68 13.53 7.37
C CYS A 247 -5.17 14.16 6.07
N ILE A 248 -6.04 14.43 5.10
CA ILE A 248 -5.62 15.09 3.86
C ILE A 248 -5.24 16.54 4.19
N PRO A 249 -4.01 17.01 3.89
CA PRO A 249 -3.63 18.40 4.12
C PRO A 249 -4.50 19.39 3.36
N ASP A 250 -4.86 20.52 3.99
CA ASP A 250 -5.69 21.57 3.37
C ASP A 250 -5.08 22.10 2.05
N TYR A 251 -3.75 22.10 1.95
CA TYR A 251 -3.02 22.53 0.76
C TYR A 251 -3.33 21.69 -0.48
N CYS A 252 -3.78 20.43 -0.33
CA CYS A 252 -4.23 19.61 -1.46
C CYS A 252 -5.41 20.26 -2.21
N PHE A 253 -6.19 21.10 -1.54
CA PHE A 253 -7.37 21.77 -2.10
C PHE A 253 -7.06 23.16 -2.68
N ALA A 254 -5.81 23.63 -2.61
CA ALA A 254 -5.38 24.93 -3.14
C ALA A 254 -5.75 25.16 -4.61
N SER A 255 -5.80 24.09 -5.41
CA SER A 255 -6.14 24.14 -6.84
C SER A 255 -7.64 24.14 -7.14
N GLY A 256 -8.49 23.91 -6.13
CA GLY A 256 -9.92 23.63 -6.30
C GLY A 256 -10.21 22.29 -7.02
N ARG A 257 -9.19 21.48 -7.29
CA ARG A 257 -9.33 20.16 -7.91
C ARG A 257 -9.46 19.07 -6.86
N LYS A 258 -10.06 17.94 -7.25
CA LYS A 258 -10.16 16.76 -6.40
C LYS A 258 -8.79 16.09 -6.25
N LEU A 259 -8.54 15.51 -5.08
CA LEU A 259 -7.40 14.64 -4.83
C LEU A 259 -7.38 13.51 -5.87
N ARG A 260 -6.21 13.25 -6.46
CA ARG A 260 -6.05 12.26 -7.53
C ARG A 260 -5.76 10.86 -6.98
N SER A 261 -4.78 10.77 -6.09
CA SER A 261 -4.29 9.51 -5.53
C SER A 261 -3.69 9.77 -4.16
N LEU A 262 -3.79 8.77 -3.28
CA LEU A 262 -3.17 8.78 -1.96
C LEU A 262 -2.35 7.49 -1.82
N ASN A 263 -1.03 7.61 -1.98
CA ASN A 263 -0.12 6.47 -2.01
C ASN A 263 0.75 6.43 -0.77
N ALA A 264 1.21 5.23 -0.43
CA ALA A 264 2.22 4.99 0.59
C ALA A 264 3.55 4.62 -0.07
N TRP A 265 4.64 5.05 0.58
CA TRP A 265 6.00 4.62 0.32
C TRP A 265 6.56 4.12 1.65
N PHE A 266 7.02 2.87 1.68
CA PHE A 266 7.56 2.24 2.87
C PHE A 266 8.69 1.31 2.50
N GLY A 267 9.88 1.56 3.04
CA GLY A 267 11.07 0.78 2.76
C GLY A 267 12.17 1.01 3.81
N PRO A 268 13.21 0.16 3.81
CA PRO A 268 14.36 0.33 4.69
C PRO A 268 15.23 1.51 4.24
N ALA A 269 16.20 1.90 5.06
CA ALA A 269 17.18 2.91 4.68
C ALA A 269 17.90 2.51 3.37
N GLY A 270 18.04 3.47 2.45
CA GLY A 270 18.75 3.27 1.18
C GLY A 270 17.87 2.85 -0.01
N THR A 271 16.54 2.77 0.14
CA THR A 271 15.64 2.68 -1.02
C THR A 271 15.80 3.91 -1.93
N VAL A 272 15.89 3.68 -3.24
CA VAL A 272 16.07 4.76 -4.22
C VAL A 272 14.93 4.73 -5.21
N THR A 273 14.26 5.88 -5.38
CA THR A 273 13.42 6.15 -6.55
C THR A 273 14.24 7.02 -7.52
N PRO A 274 14.61 6.51 -8.71
CA PRO A 274 15.36 7.28 -9.71
C PRO A 274 14.70 8.62 -10.05
N LEU A 275 15.48 9.57 -10.57
CA LEU A 275 14.99 10.88 -10.98
C LEU A 275 13.91 10.75 -12.07
N HIS A 276 12.74 11.32 -11.81
CA HIS A 276 11.60 11.36 -12.73
C HIS A 276 10.76 12.61 -12.47
N HIS A 277 9.68 12.78 -13.25
CA HIS A 277 8.67 13.82 -13.03
C HIS A 277 7.30 13.17 -12.97
N ASP A 278 6.42 13.75 -12.15
CA ASP A 278 5.03 13.34 -12.05
C ASP A 278 4.12 14.25 -12.90
N PRO A 279 2.99 13.73 -13.41
CA PRO A 279 2.04 14.52 -14.19
C PRO A 279 1.16 15.45 -13.31
N HIS A 280 1.28 15.35 -11.98
CA HIS A 280 0.44 16.05 -11.01
C HIS A 280 1.28 16.74 -9.94
N HIS A 281 0.71 17.76 -9.28
CA HIS A 281 1.31 18.32 -8.09
C HIS A 281 1.20 17.33 -6.93
N ASN A 282 2.26 17.22 -6.13
CA ASN A 282 2.34 16.27 -5.03
C ASN A 282 2.62 17.01 -3.71
N ILE A 283 2.08 16.46 -2.63
CA ILE A 283 2.55 16.69 -1.27
C ILE A 283 3.06 15.33 -0.78
N LEU A 284 4.31 15.30 -0.28
CA LEU A 284 4.96 14.11 0.24
C LEU A 284 5.14 14.30 1.75
N ASP A 285 4.58 13.36 2.51
CA ASP A 285 4.24 13.49 3.93
C ASP A 285 4.94 12.42 4.78
#